data_AF-X1SYN5-F1
#
_entry.id   AF-X1SYN5-F1
#
_cell.length_a   1.000
_cell.length_b   1.000
_cell.length_c   1.000
_cell.angle_alpha   90.00
_cell.angle_beta   90.00
_cell.angle_gamma   90.00
#
_symmetry.space_group_name_H-M   'P 1'
#
loop_
_entity.id
_entity.type
_entity.pdbx_description
1 polymer ?
#
loop_
_entity_poly.entity_id
_entity_poly.type
_entity_poly.pdbx_seq_one_letter_code
_entity_poly.pdbx_strand_id
1 'polypeptide(L)'
;ASSEKANETVKAETIYTLEDNGLSQEWYGNVWMNPPYSQPLIDDFSRRLVNEYFTNQINQACVLVNNATETTWFQRMLNVCSSICFISGRIKFIDENGEPSGAPLQGQCVLYLGKNKEVFHKFFNSFGIVLCQTPVK
;
A
#
# COMPACT_ATOMS: atom_id res chain seq x y z
N ALA A 1 3.54 9.62 -5.37
CA ALA A 1 3.28 10.78 -4.50
C ALA A 1 1.78 10.89 -4.30
N SER A 2 1.33 11.41 -3.15
CA SER A 2 -0.10 11.70 -2.94
C SER A 2 -0.52 13.01 -3.63
N SER A 3 -1.81 13.33 -3.58
CA SER A 3 -2.39 14.59 -4.01
C SER A 3 -3.64 14.91 -3.20
N GLU A 4 -4.04 16.19 -3.17
CA GLU A 4 -5.32 16.61 -2.58
C GLU A 4 -6.51 15.84 -3.19
N LYS A 5 -6.47 15.66 -4.52
CA LYS A 5 -7.52 14.95 -5.25
C LYS A 5 -7.66 13.49 -4.78
N ALA A 6 -6.54 12.79 -4.60
CA ALA A 6 -6.56 11.44 -4.03
C ALA A 6 -7.07 11.46 -2.57
N ASN A 7 -6.73 12.50 -1.81
CA ASN A 7 -7.13 12.61 -0.40
C ASN A 7 -8.63 12.88 -0.20
N GLU A 8 -9.36 13.37 -1.21
CA GLU A 8 -10.84 13.42 -1.17
C GLU A 8 -11.45 12.03 -0.89
N THR A 9 -10.77 10.96 -1.35
CA THR A 9 -11.17 9.56 -1.14
C THR A 9 -10.54 8.97 0.11
N VAL A 10 -9.22 9.11 0.28
CA VAL A 10 -8.47 8.48 1.39
C VAL A 10 -8.80 9.14 2.73
N LYS A 11 -9.03 10.46 2.74
CA LYS A 11 -9.35 11.28 3.92
C LYS A 11 -8.32 11.10 5.04
N ALA A 12 -7.05 11.04 4.66
CA ALA A 12 -5.96 11.07 5.62
C ALA A 12 -5.83 12.47 6.22
N GLU A 13 -5.50 12.53 7.51
CA GLU A 13 -5.19 13.78 8.22
C GLU A 13 -3.94 14.45 7.65
N THR A 14 -2.96 13.64 7.23
CA THR A 14 -1.71 14.08 6.62
C THR A 14 -1.48 13.35 5.31
N ILE A 15 -1.06 14.08 4.27
CA ILE A 15 -0.58 13.52 3.01
C ILE A 15 0.82 14.03 2.69
N TYR A 16 1.57 13.24 1.92
CA TYR A 16 2.88 13.63 1.40
C TYR A 16 2.84 13.68 -0.12
N THR A 17 3.00 14.88 -0.68
CA THR A 17 3.05 15.13 -2.12
C THR A 17 4.42 14.76 -2.69
N LEU A 18 4.67 15.10 -3.95
CA LEU A 18 5.97 14.87 -4.58
C LEU A 18 7.03 15.79 -3.96
N GLU A 19 6.65 17.03 -3.66
CA GLU A 19 7.48 18.09 -3.10
C GLU A 19 7.86 17.79 -1.65
N ASP A 20 6.94 17.21 -0.86
CA ASP A 20 7.21 16.84 0.53
C ASP A 20 8.24 15.73 0.65
N ASN A 21 8.42 14.92 -0.40
CA ASN A 21 9.23 13.70 -0.39
C ASN A 21 8.89 12.79 0.81
N GLY A 22 7.88 11.93 0.65
CA GLY A 22 7.42 11.06 1.75
C GLY A 22 8.50 10.20 2.43
N LEU A 23 9.66 9.95 1.81
CA LEU A 23 10.77 9.23 2.45
C LEU A 23 11.54 10.06 3.48
N SER A 24 11.54 11.40 3.37
CA SER A 24 12.17 12.30 4.34
C SER A 24 11.24 12.72 5.47
N GLN A 25 9.98 12.27 5.46
CA GLN A 25 8.99 12.61 6.46
C GLN A 25 8.90 11.54 7.56
N GLU A 26 8.49 11.96 8.75
CA GLU A 26 8.14 11.05 9.83
C GLU A 26 6.75 10.45 9.59
N TRP A 27 6.57 9.15 9.85
CA TRP A 27 5.31 8.47 9.60
C TRP A 27 4.72 8.04 10.93
N TYR A 28 3.45 8.34 11.19
CA TYR A 28 2.77 7.97 12.42
C TYR A 28 1.35 7.47 12.15
N GLY A 29 0.77 6.75 13.11
CA GLY A 29 -0.64 6.37 13.05
C GLY A 29 -0.94 5.27 12.03
N ASN A 30 -2.05 5.40 11.30
CA ASN A 30 -2.48 4.43 10.31
C ASN A 30 -2.07 4.91 8.91
N VAL A 31 -1.34 4.08 8.15
CA VAL A 31 -0.78 4.47 6.84
C VAL A 31 -1.57 3.85 5.69
N TRP A 32 -1.90 4.67 4.70
CA TRP A 32 -2.28 4.22 3.36
C TRP A 32 -1.16 4.57 2.38
N MET A 33 -0.54 3.57 1.76
CA MET A 33 0.61 3.78 0.87
C MET A 33 0.30 3.28 -0.55
N ASN A 34 0.44 4.19 -1.51
CA ASN A 34 0.50 3.88 -2.95
C ASN A 34 1.83 4.45 -3.48
N PRO A 35 2.95 3.71 -3.35
CA PRO A 35 4.27 4.22 -3.67
C PRO A 35 4.46 4.38 -5.19
N PRO A 36 5.44 5.17 -5.66
CA PRO A 36 5.87 5.11 -7.05
C PRO A 36 6.35 3.69 -7.39
N TYR A 37 5.82 3.07 -8.44
CA TYR A 37 6.15 1.69 -8.81
C TYR A 37 7.49 1.53 -9.56
N SER A 38 8.29 2.59 -9.65
CA SER A 38 9.59 2.61 -10.30
C SER A 38 10.73 2.35 -9.30
N GLN A 39 11.81 1.73 -9.79
CA GLN A 39 13.07 1.64 -9.06
C GLN A 39 13.81 2.99 -9.10
N PRO A 40 14.54 3.38 -8.03
CA PRO A 40 14.71 2.65 -6.76
C PRO A 40 13.55 2.85 -5.76
N LEU A 41 12.62 3.76 -6.05
CA LEU A 41 11.63 4.27 -5.09
C LEU A 41 10.76 3.18 -4.48
N ILE A 42 10.24 2.22 -5.26
CA ILE A 42 9.42 1.13 -4.72
C ILE A 42 10.17 0.30 -3.66
N ASP A 43 11.47 0.10 -3.85
CA ASP A 43 12.30 -0.61 -2.89
C ASP A 43 12.58 0.25 -1.65
N ASP A 44 12.87 1.54 -1.82
CA ASP A 44 13.08 2.47 -0.70
C ASP A 44 11.83 2.59 0.19
N PHE A 45 10.65 2.79 -0.41
CA PHE A 45 9.38 2.90 0.32
C PHE A 45 9.01 1.60 1.03
N SER A 46 9.26 0.43 0.42
CA SER A 46 9.01 -0.85 1.09
C SER A 46 9.98 -1.08 2.26
N ARG A 47 11.25 -0.68 2.17
CA ARG A 47 12.19 -0.72 3.30
C ARG A 47 11.72 0.20 4.43
N ARG A 48 11.35 1.43 4.10
CA ARG A 48 10.84 2.41 5.07
C ARG A 48 9.60 1.88 5.78
N LEU A 49 8.59 1.42 5.05
CA LEU A 49 7.36 0.87 5.63
C LEU A 49 7.64 -0.23 6.66
N VAL A 50 8.46 -1.22 6.28
CA VAL A 50 8.78 -2.35 7.15
C VAL A 50 9.53 -1.88 8.40
N ASN A 51 10.48 -0.96 8.25
CA ASN A 51 11.18 -0.35 9.38
C ASN A 51 10.20 0.34 10.34
N GLU A 52 9.36 1.25 9.82
CA GLU A 52 8.40 2.02 10.63
C GLU A 52 7.38 1.13 11.35
N TYR A 53 6.99 0.01 10.73
CA TYR A 53 6.10 -0.95 11.36
C TYR A 53 6.77 -1.71 12.50
N PHE A 54 8.02 -2.17 12.32
CA PHE A 54 8.75 -2.90 13.36
C PHE A 54 9.21 -2.02 14.52
N THR A 55 9.54 -0.76 14.26
CA THR A 55 9.86 0.22 15.32
C THR A 55 8.61 0.70 16.07
N ASN A 56 7.41 0.20 15.72
CA ASN A 56 6.11 0.63 16.22
C ASN A 56 5.87 2.14 16.03
N GLN A 57 6.47 2.72 14.99
CA GLN A 57 6.27 4.13 14.68
C GLN A 57 4.89 4.36 14.04
N ILE A 58 4.44 3.38 13.25
CA ILE A 58 3.09 3.30 12.70
C ILE A 58 2.31 2.15 13.35
N ASN A 59 0.99 2.32 13.46
CA ASN A 59 0.08 1.35 14.09
C ASN A 59 -0.28 0.19 13.15
N GLN A 60 -0.52 0.51 11.87
CA GLN A 60 -0.91 -0.41 10.81
C GLN A 60 -0.78 0.28 9.45
N ALA A 61 -0.74 -0.52 8.38
CA ALA A 61 -0.68 0.00 7.02
C ALA A 61 -1.47 -0.84 6.02
N CYS A 62 -2.05 -0.17 5.03
CA CYS A 62 -2.49 -0.77 3.77
C CYS A 62 -1.58 -0.27 2.64
N VAL A 63 -1.12 -1.19 1.78
CA VAL A 63 -0.20 -0.88 0.69
C VAL A 63 -0.76 -1.40 -0.62
N LEU A 64 -1.07 -0.49 -1.55
CA LEU A 64 -1.49 -0.82 -2.90
C LEU A 64 -0.27 -0.88 -3.82
N VAL A 65 -0.03 -2.03 -4.46
CA VAL A 65 1.08 -2.25 -5.38
C VAL A 65 0.68 -3.25 -6.48
N ASN A 66 1.51 -3.34 -7.52
CA ASN A 66 1.36 -4.39 -8.53
C ASN A 66 1.75 -5.76 -7.98
N ASN A 67 1.19 -6.82 -8.60
CA ASN A 67 1.52 -8.22 -8.33
C ASN A 67 2.93 -8.57 -8.84
N ALA A 68 3.97 -8.15 -8.11
CA ALA A 68 5.37 -8.39 -8.45
C ALA A 68 6.00 -9.40 -7.49
N THR A 69 5.35 -10.56 -7.38
CA THR A 69 5.57 -11.56 -6.32
C THR A 69 7.01 -12.04 -6.18
N GLU A 70 7.80 -12.00 -7.25
CA GLU A 70 9.19 -12.43 -7.30
C GLU A 70 10.20 -11.39 -6.83
N THR A 71 9.78 -10.11 -6.75
CA THR A 71 10.71 -9.00 -6.45
C THR A 71 11.06 -8.93 -4.97
N THR A 72 12.27 -8.47 -4.68
CA THR A 72 12.76 -8.33 -3.29
C THR A 72 11.87 -7.40 -2.46
N TRP A 73 11.39 -6.30 -3.03
CA TRP A 73 10.53 -5.35 -2.33
C TRP A 73 9.16 -5.94 -1.98
N PHE A 74 8.61 -6.74 -2.88
CA PHE A 74 7.33 -7.40 -2.65
C PHE A 74 7.48 -8.48 -1.59
N GLN A 75 8.49 -9.34 -1.74
CA GLN A 75 8.79 -10.39 -0.76
C GLN A 75 9.07 -9.83 0.63
N ARG A 76 9.76 -8.69 0.72
CA ARG A 76 9.99 -7.99 2.01
C ARG A 76 8.68 -7.61 2.70
N MET A 77 7.75 -6.97 1.99
CA MET A 77 6.46 -6.60 2.56
C MET A 77 5.58 -7.83 2.82
N LEU A 78 5.61 -8.82 1.91
CA LEU A 78 4.85 -10.06 2.04
C LEU A 78 5.28 -10.86 3.27
N ASN A 79 6.56 -10.91 3.62
CA ASN A 79 7.03 -11.65 4.80
C ASN A 79 6.47 -11.07 6.12
N VAL A 80 6.13 -9.78 6.15
CA VAL A 80 5.72 -9.07 7.36
C VAL A 80 4.23 -8.72 7.40
N CYS A 81 3.53 -8.78 6.26
CA CYS A 81 2.11 -8.47 6.20
C CYS A 81 1.29 -9.59 6.83
N SER A 82 0.22 -9.23 7.54
CA SER A 82 -0.70 -10.18 8.17
C SER A 82 -1.82 -10.61 7.23
N SER A 83 -2.09 -9.84 6.17
CA SER A 83 -3.05 -10.20 5.13
C SER A 83 -2.68 -9.59 3.79
N ILE A 84 -3.18 -10.20 2.71
CA ILE A 84 -3.08 -9.68 1.35
C ILE A 84 -4.39 -9.94 0.61
N CYS A 85 -4.88 -8.94 -0.11
CA CYS A 85 -5.99 -9.08 -1.04
C CYS A 85 -5.46 -9.07 -2.47
N PHE A 86 -5.62 -10.17 -3.20
CA PHE A 86 -5.38 -10.24 -4.64
C PHE A 86 -6.64 -9.80 -5.37
N ILE A 87 -6.62 -8.60 -5.93
CA ILE A 87 -7.78 -7.95 -6.50
C ILE A 87 -8.18 -8.68 -7.79
N SER A 88 -9.48 -8.95 -7.94
CA SER A 88 -10.04 -9.50 -9.17
C SER A 88 -10.14 -8.40 -10.22
N GLY A 89 -9.48 -8.60 -11.35
CA GLY A 89 -9.39 -7.63 -12.43
C GLY A 89 -8.19 -6.67 -12.28
N ARG A 90 -8.27 -5.52 -12.95
CA ARG A 90 -7.20 -4.51 -12.95
C ARG A 90 -7.76 -3.17 -12.51
N ILE A 91 -7.07 -2.51 -11.59
CA ILE A 91 -7.44 -1.16 -11.14
C ILE A 91 -7.07 -0.16 -12.24
N LYS A 92 -8.05 0.61 -12.71
CA LYS A 92 -7.79 1.83 -13.49
C LYS A 92 -7.55 2.97 -12.52
N PHE A 93 -6.36 3.56 -12.59
CA PHE A 93 -6.04 4.73 -11.78
C PHE A 93 -6.74 5.96 -12.36
N ILE A 94 -7.14 6.85 -11.46
CA ILE A 94 -7.68 8.16 -11.83
C ILE A 94 -6.55 9.13 -12.15
N ASP A 95 -6.77 10.02 -13.10
CA ASP A 95 -5.88 11.13 -13.40
C ASP A 95 -6.06 12.32 -12.43
N GLU A 96 -5.39 13.43 -12.71
CA GLU A 96 -5.50 14.68 -11.94
C GLU A 96 -6.91 15.28 -11.91
N ASN A 97 -7.75 14.96 -12.90
CA ASN A 97 -9.15 15.39 -12.96
C ASN A 97 -10.08 14.43 -12.20
N GLY A 98 -9.56 13.29 -11.75
CA GLY A 98 -10.33 12.23 -11.09
C GLY A 98 -10.95 11.23 -12.06
N GLU A 99 -10.57 11.25 -13.34
CA GLU A 99 -11.14 10.39 -14.36
C GLU A 99 -10.29 9.13 -14.57
N PRO A 100 -10.90 7.93 -14.67
CA PRO A 100 -10.16 6.70 -14.94
C PRO A 100 -9.42 6.78 -16.29
N SER A 101 -8.10 6.64 -16.26
CA SER A 101 -7.27 6.76 -17.45
C SER A 101 -6.34 5.56 -17.66
N GLY A 102 -5.91 5.37 -18.90
CA GLY A 102 -4.97 4.32 -19.30
C GLY A 102 -5.55 2.90 -19.36
N ALA A 103 -4.67 1.96 -19.71
CA ALA A 103 -4.94 0.53 -19.74
C ALA A 103 -3.94 -0.18 -18.81
N PRO A 104 -4.31 -0.52 -17.57
CA PRO A 104 -3.40 -1.14 -16.63
C PRO A 104 -2.88 -2.47 -17.19
N LEU A 105 -1.56 -2.67 -17.19
CA LEU A 105 -0.93 -3.87 -17.73
C LEU A 105 -0.74 -4.97 -16.68
N GLN A 106 -0.67 -4.59 -15.41
CA GLN A 106 -0.44 -5.49 -14.28
C GLN A 106 -1.69 -5.57 -13.40
N GLY A 107 -1.88 -6.70 -12.73
CA GLY A 107 -2.84 -6.83 -11.63
C GLY A 107 -2.28 -6.20 -10.35
N GLN A 108 -3.18 -5.88 -9.42
CA GLN A 108 -2.84 -5.22 -8.16
C GLN A 108 -3.19 -6.10 -6.96
N CYS A 109 -2.51 -5.84 -5.86
CA CYS A 109 -2.89 -6.35 -4.55
C CYS A 109 -2.83 -5.24 -3.51
N VAL A 110 -3.53 -5.47 -2.40
CA VAL A 110 -3.38 -4.67 -1.17
C VAL A 110 -2.76 -5.55 -0.10
N LEU A 111 -1.56 -5.20 0.37
CA LEU A 111 -0.96 -5.80 1.55
C LEU A 111 -1.40 -5.05 2.80
N TYR A 112 -1.68 -5.78 3.88
CA TYR A 112 -2.05 -5.23 5.18
C TYR A 112 -1.05 -5.64 6.25
N LEU A 113 -0.48 -4.65 6.93
CA LEU A 113 0.39 -4.82 8.09
C LEU A 113 -0.42 -4.33 9.31
N GLY A 114 -0.76 -5.24 10.21
CA GLY A 114 -1.52 -4.88 11.41
C GLY A 114 -2.21 -6.07 12.04
N LYS A 115 -2.87 -5.84 13.17
CA LYS A 115 -3.51 -6.91 13.98
C LYS A 115 -4.95 -7.22 13.56
N ASN A 116 -5.62 -6.32 12.84
CA ASN A 116 -7.07 -6.41 12.56
C ASN A 116 -7.37 -7.16 11.24
N LYS A 117 -6.82 -8.36 11.07
CA LYS A 117 -6.94 -9.15 9.82
C LYS A 117 -8.40 -9.47 9.46
N GLU A 118 -9.25 -9.66 10.45
CA GLU A 118 -10.69 -9.94 10.26
C GLU A 118 -11.41 -8.74 9.68
N VAL A 119 -11.05 -7.54 10.13
CA VAL A 119 -11.58 -6.27 9.61
C VAL A 119 -11.11 -6.08 8.17
N PHE A 120 -9.82 -6.29 7.91
CA PHE A 120 -9.28 -6.24 6.55
C PHE A 120 -10.02 -7.22 5.62
N HIS A 121 -10.15 -8.49 6.02
CA HIS A 121 -10.87 -9.50 5.24
C HIS A 121 -12.32 -9.10 4.98
N LYS A 122 -13.04 -8.60 5.99
CA LYS A 122 -14.44 -8.18 5.86
C LYS A 122 -14.63 -7.12 4.76
N PHE A 123 -13.70 -6.16 4.65
CA PHE A 123 -13.82 -5.07 3.69
C PHE A 123 -13.21 -5.38 2.32
N PHE A 124 -12.16 -6.20 2.27
CA PHE A 124 -11.44 -6.46 1.02
C PHE A 124 -11.89 -7.71 0.26
N ASN A 125 -12.65 -8.63 0.88
CA ASN A 125 -13.09 -9.84 0.19
C ASN A 125 -14.04 -9.59 -1.00
N SER A 126 -14.70 -8.43 -1.06
CA SER A 126 -15.55 -8.05 -2.18
C SER A 126 -14.75 -7.63 -3.41
N PHE A 127 -13.47 -7.29 -3.24
CA PHE A 127 -12.59 -6.88 -4.34
C PHE A 127 -11.76 -8.03 -4.89
N GLY A 128 -11.61 -9.13 -4.15
CA GLY A 128 -10.80 -10.26 -4.57
C GLY A 128 -10.54 -11.26 -3.45
N ILE A 129 -9.63 -12.21 -3.68
CA ILE A 129 -9.30 -13.25 -2.70
C ILE A 129 -8.37 -12.67 -1.65
N VAL A 130 -8.79 -12.77 -0.38
CA VAL A 130 -7.99 -12.38 0.78
C VAL A 130 -7.31 -13.61 1.37
N LEU A 131 -5.99 -13.55 1.49
CA LEU A 131 -5.20 -14.52 2.23
C LEU A 131 -4.72 -13.89 3.53
N CYS A 132 -4.88 -14.60 4.63
CA CYS A 132 -4.33 -14.22 5.93
C CYS A 132 -3.12 -15.10 6.23
N GLN A 133 -2.09 -14.51 6.83
CA GLN A 133 -0.91 -15.26 7.26
C GLN A 133 -0.44 -14.78 8.63
N THR A 134 0.38 -15.62 9.27
CA THR A 134 1.13 -15.23 10.45
C THR A 134 2.46 -14.66 9.98
N PRO A 135 2.75 -13.36 10.20
CA PRO A 135 4.00 -12.75 9.78
C PRO A 135 5.21 -13.47 10.39
N VAL A 136 6.30 -13.54 9.62
CA VAL A 136 7.60 -13.97 10.16
C VAL A 136 8.14 -12.80 11.01
N LYS A 137 8.45 -13.08 12.27
CA LYS A 137 9.07 -12.10 13.19
C LYS A 137 10.53 -11.88 12.85
#